data_AF-A0A4Q8URL1-F1
#
_entry.id   AF-A0A4Q8URL1-F1
#
_cell.length_a   1.000
_cell.length_b   1.000
_cell.length_c   1.000
_cell.angle_alpha   90.00
_cell.angle_beta   90.00
_cell.angle_gamma   90.00
#
_symmetry.space_group_name_H-M   'P 1'
#
loop_
_entity.id
_entity.type
_entity.pdbx_description
1 polymer ?
#
loop_
_entity_poly.entity_id
_entity_poly.type
_entity_poly.pdbx_seq_one_letter_code
_entity_poly.pdbx_strand_id
1 'polypeptide(L)'
;MNIEGNVAAVSDVSVCNESGCSQPEPTAASPAPLKSVVTEFSPEPQPTASHPPFYGHRYDQDTWVFNVAFGDPAKVAVKALASEGTVLAEQEHDLVWTMVGGTAQCGGPVTTPPIQLSVP
;
A
#
# COMPACT_ATOMS: atom_id res chain seq x y z
N MET A 1 -5.97 5.75 -6.51
CA MET A 1 -7.37 5.47 -6.13
C MET A 1 -8.07 6.80 -5.91
N ASN A 2 -9.32 6.92 -6.33
CA ASN A 2 -10.11 8.14 -6.20
C ASN A 2 -11.37 7.88 -5.38
N ILE A 3 -11.68 8.79 -4.47
CA ILE A 3 -12.89 8.77 -3.65
C ILE A 3 -13.94 9.66 -4.29
N GLU A 4 -15.15 9.15 -4.42
CA GLU A 4 -16.31 9.90 -4.88
C GLU A 4 -17.33 10.09 -3.74
N GLY A 5 -18.12 11.17 -3.79
CA GLY A 5 -19.14 11.46 -2.78
C GLY A 5 -18.57 12.27 -1.61
N ASN A 6 -18.87 11.86 -0.37
CA ASN A 6 -18.50 12.63 0.83
C ASN A 6 -17.03 12.41 1.26
N VAL A 7 -16.09 12.93 0.45
CA VAL A 7 -14.63 12.82 0.68
C VAL A 7 -14.21 13.48 2.00
N ALA A 8 -14.93 14.52 2.46
CA ALA A 8 -14.59 15.25 3.68
C ALA A 8 -14.80 14.42 4.96
N ALA A 9 -15.65 13.38 4.92
CA ALA A 9 -15.83 12.44 6.02
C ALA A 9 -14.72 11.38 6.08
N VAL A 10 -13.96 11.20 4.99
CA VAL A 10 -12.90 10.19 4.90
C VAL A 10 -11.60 10.73 5.52
N SER A 11 -11.20 10.11 6.61
CA SER A 11 -9.95 10.42 7.31
C SER A 11 -8.82 9.51 6.88
N ASP A 12 -9.11 8.23 6.60
CA ASP A 12 -8.12 7.26 6.14
C ASP A 12 -8.74 6.25 5.16
N VAL A 13 -7.91 5.59 4.36
CA VAL A 13 -8.33 4.50 3.49
C VAL A 13 -7.44 3.29 3.74
N SER A 14 -8.08 2.16 4.04
CA SER A 14 -7.42 0.88 4.23
C SER A 14 -7.64 -0.05 3.03
N VAL A 15 -6.56 -0.61 2.49
CA VAL A 15 -6.59 -1.67 1.47
C VAL A 15 -6.20 -2.97 2.13
N CYS A 16 -7.03 -4.01 2.02
CA CYS A 16 -6.82 -5.30 2.67
C CYS A 16 -6.89 -6.46 1.67
N ASN A 17 -6.11 -7.50 1.94
CA ASN A 17 -6.23 -8.82 1.33
C ASN A 17 -6.15 -9.91 2.42
N GLU A 18 -6.01 -11.17 2.02
CA GLU A 18 -5.83 -12.31 2.94
C GLU A 18 -4.57 -12.20 3.82
N SER A 19 -3.56 -11.45 3.37
CA SER A 19 -2.29 -11.24 4.08
C SER A 19 -2.35 -10.12 5.13
N GLY A 20 -3.39 -9.28 5.10
CA GLY A 20 -3.58 -8.17 6.04
C GLY A 20 -3.98 -6.87 5.35
N CYS A 21 -3.94 -5.78 6.13
CA CYS A 21 -4.35 -4.45 5.69
C CYS A 21 -3.17 -3.50 5.53
N SER A 22 -3.38 -2.45 4.75
CA SER A 22 -2.41 -1.40 4.50
C SER A 22 -2.09 -0.63 5.78
N GLN A 23 -0.84 -0.23 5.90
CA GLN A 23 -0.41 0.74 6.92
C GLN A 23 -0.02 2.06 6.25
N PRO A 24 -0.02 3.18 6.98
CA PRO A 24 0.58 4.41 6.49
C PRO A 24 2.06 4.17 6.15
N GLU A 25 2.56 4.83 5.10
CA GLU A 25 3.98 4.75 4.76
C GLU A 25 4.86 5.06 5.97
N PRO A 26 5.91 4.25 6.24
CA PRO A 26 6.81 4.53 7.33
C PRO A 26 7.46 5.87 7.07
N THR A 27 7.28 6.82 7.99
CA THR A 27 8.08 8.04 7.96
C THR A 27 9.54 7.63 8.05
N ALA A 28 10.35 7.99 7.05
CA ALA A 28 11.76 7.66 7.02
C ALA A 28 12.39 8.09 8.36
N ALA A 29 12.74 7.11 9.19
CA ALA A 29 13.54 7.38 10.37
C ALA A 29 14.85 8.02 9.88
N SER A 30 15.25 9.12 10.52
CA SER A 30 16.51 9.80 10.20
C SER A 30 17.62 8.77 10.04
N PRO A 31 18.42 8.81 8.96
CA PRO A 31 19.37 7.76 8.66
C PRO A 31 20.26 7.54 9.88
N ALA A 32 20.23 6.33 10.43
CA ALA A 32 21.19 5.94 11.46
C ALA A 32 22.60 6.10 10.87
N PRO A 33 23.59 6.53 11.66
CA PRO A 33 24.96 6.62 11.19
C PRO A 33 25.39 5.26 10.61
N LEU A 34 25.79 5.27 9.35
CA LEU A 34 26.26 4.10 8.63
C LEU A 34 27.45 3.50 9.38
N LYS A 35 27.23 2.38 10.07
CA LYS A 35 28.33 1.57 10.60
C LYS A 35 28.73 0.56 9.53
N SER A 36 29.98 0.63 9.10
CA SER A 36 30.58 -0.42 8.26
C SER A 36 30.61 -1.72 9.05
N VAL A 37 29.78 -2.69 8.65
CA VAL A 37 29.82 -4.04 9.21
C VAL A 37 30.81 -4.85 8.40
N VAL A 38 31.86 -5.35 9.06
CA VAL A 38 32.64 -6.48 8.54
C VAL A 38 31.71 -7.69 8.53
N THR A 39 31.47 -8.25 7.35
CA THR A 39 30.58 -9.40 7.17
C THR A 39 31.22 -10.66 7.76
N GLU A 40 30.99 -10.93 9.04
CA GLU A 40 31.05 -12.30 9.55
C GLU A 40 29.69 -12.94 9.27
N PHE A 41 29.67 -13.97 8.42
CA PHE A 41 28.50 -14.78 8.13
C PHE A 41 28.13 -15.61 9.38
N SER A 42 27.46 -14.98 10.34
CA SER A 42 26.84 -15.70 11.45
C SER A 42 25.51 -16.29 10.97
N PRO A 43 25.28 -17.61 11.06
CA PRO A 43 24.05 -18.26 10.61
C PRO A 43 22.84 -18.00 11.53
N GLU A 44 22.84 -16.90 12.28
CA GLU A 44 21.77 -16.57 13.20
C GLU A 44 20.51 -16.22 12.38
N PRO A 45 19.35 -16.85 12.68
CA PRO A 45 18.13 -16.60 11.93
C PRO A 45 17.73 -15.13 12.09
N GLN A 46 17.79 -14.38 11.00
CA GLN A 46 17.31 -13.01 10.97
C GLN A 46 15.82 -13.01 11.33
N PRO A 47 15.36 -12.22 12.32
CA PRO A 47 13.94 -12.15 12.63
C PRO A 47 13.20 -11.74 11.36
N THR A 48 12.22 -12.56 10.95
CA THR A 48 11.35 -12.26 9.82
C THR A 48 10.53 -11.02 10.20
N ALA A 49 11.01 -9.84 9.82
CA ALA A 49 10.24 -8.61 10.01
C ALA A 49 8.93 -8.76 9.21
N SER A 50 7.82 -8.82 9.94
CA SER A 50 6.47 -8.83 9.38
C SER A 50 6.21 -7.44 8.81
N HIS A 51 6.41 -7.26 7.52
CA HIS A 51 6.06 -6.01 6.84
C HIS A 51 4.58 -6.10 6.44
N PRO A 52 3.79 -5.02 6.63
CA PRO A 52 2.43 -4.99 6.10
C PRO A 52 2.45 -5.22 4.58
N PRO A 53 1.40 -5.85 4.05
CA PRO A 53 1.34 -6.18 2.64
C PRO A 53 1.28 -4.93 1.74
N PHE A 54 0.77 -3.82 2.27
CA PHE A 54 0.58 -2.58 1.54
C PHE A 54 0.97 -1.37 2.39
N TYR A 55 1.45 -0.33 1.71
CA TYR A 55 1.64 0.99 2.31
C TYR A 55 0.84 2.03 1.56
N GLY A 56 0.05 2.84 2.27
CA GLY A 56 -0.80 3.86 1.68
C GLY A 56 -0.48 5.25 2.18
N HIS A 57 -0.74 6.26 1.36
CA HIS A 57 -0.86 7.64 1.81
C HIS A 57 -1.87 8.40 0.97
N ARG A 58 -2.38 9.49 1.55
CA ARG A 58 -3.21 10.46 0.84
C ARG A 58 -2.30 11.32 -0.04
N TYR A 59 -2.52 11.28 -1.35
CA TYR A 59 -1.77 12.05 -2.33
C TYR A 59 -2.41 13.42 -2.59
N ASP A 60 -3.75 13.45 -2.67
CA ASP A 60 -4.55 14.68 -2.83
C ASP A 60 -5.85 14.62 -2.02
N GLN A 61 -6.76 15.58 -2.16
CA GLN A 61 -8.01 15.61 -1.40
C GLN A 61 -8.86 14.36 -1.63
N ASP A 62 -9.07 13.93 -2.87
CA ASP A 62 -9.83 12.72 -3.18
C ASP A 62 -8.96 11.52 -3.57
N THR A 63 -7.64 11.70 -3.64
CA THR A 63 -6.73 10.70 -4.19
C THR A 63 -5.82 10.07 -3.14
N TRP A 64 -5.82 8.74 -3.10
CA TRP A 64 -4.91 7.93 -2.30
C TRP A 64 -4.05 7.04 -3.20
N VAL A 65 -2.80 6.87 -2.79
CA VAL A 65 -1.82 6.04 -3.49
C VAL A 65 -1.39 4.91 -2.54
N PHE A 66 -1.31 3.70 -3.08
CA PHE A 66 -0.88 2.52 -2.35
C PHE A 66 0.28 1.86 -3.09
N ASN A 67 1.35 1.63 -2.35
CA ASN A 67 2.49 0.85 -2.76
C ASN A 67 2.26 -0.60 -2.35
N VAL A 68 2.38 -1.50 -3.32
CA VAL A 68 2.15 -2.93 -3.18
C VAL A 68 3.43 -3.65 -3.56
N ALA A 69 3.86 -4.59 -2.72
CA ALA A 69 5.04 -5.38 -2.99
C ALA A 69 4.76 -6.36 -4.16
N PHE A 70 5.53 -6.25 -5.25
CA PHE A 70 5.62 -7.27 -6.32
C PHE A 70 4.36 -7.60 -7.15
N GLY A 71 3.46 -6.64 -7.40
CA GLY A 71 2.38 -6.86 -8.39
C GLY A 71 1.39 -7.97 -8.01
N ASP A 72 1.25 -8.23 -6.71
CA ASP A 72 0.26 -9.11 -6.10
C ASP A 72 -0.33 -8.33 -4.91
N PRO A 73 -1.66 -8.13 -4.85
CA PRO A 73 -2.68 -9.16 -5.06
C PRO A 73 -3.50 -8.97 -6.34
N ALA A 74 -4.23 -10.01 -6.74
CA ALA A 74 -5.24 -9.93 -7.81
C ALA A 74 -6.56 -9.33 -7.35
N LYS A 75 -6.87 -9.35 -6.05
CA LYS A 75 -8.10 -8.82 -5.47
C LYS A 75 -7.82 -8.13 -4.14
N VAL A 76 -8.47 -7.00 -3.89
CA VAL A 76 -8.40 -6.27 -2.62
C VAL A 76 -9.77 -5.82 -2.16
N ALA A 77 -9.94 -5.73 -0.84
CA ALA A 77 -11.04 -5.01 -0.21
C ALA A 77 -10.54 -3.62 0.18
N VAL A 78 -11.26 -2.57 -0.24
CA VAL A 78 -10.94 -1.18 0.04
C VAL A 78 -11.97 -0.62 1.00
N LYS A 79 -11.52 -0.01 2.09
CA LYS A 79 -12.37 0.58 3.14
C LYS A 79 -12.06 2.06 3.30
N ALA A 80 -13.08 2.91 3.18
CA ALA A 80 -12.99 4.30 3.61
C ALA A 80 -13.32 4.38 5.10
N LEU A 81 -12.45 5.01 5.88
CA LEU A 81 -12.56 5.12 7.33
C LEU A 81 -12.77 6.58 7.74
N ALA A 82 -13.69 6.79 8.69
CA ALA A 82 -13.81 8.03 9.43
C ALA A 82 -12.67 8.17 10.46
N SER A 83 -12.57 9.34 11.09
CA SER A 83 -11.52 9.68 12.07
C SER A 83 -11.46 8.71 13.25
N GLU A 84 -12.62 8.20 13.67
CA GLU A 84 -12.76 7.24 14.76
C GLU A 84 -12.57 5.77 14.33
N GLY A 85 -12.30 5.53 13.04
CA GLY A 85 -12.14 4.19 12.46
C GLY A 85 -13.45 3.55 11.97
N THR A 86 -14.58 4.27 11.98
CA THR A 86 -15.85 3.79 11.42
C THR A 86 -15.70 3.56 9.92
N VAL A 87 -16.14 2.41 9.42
CA VAL A 87 -16.19 2.12 7.99
C VAL A 87 -17.34 2.89 7.36
N LEU A 88 -17.01 3.85 6.50
CA LEU A 88 -17.98 4.66 5.74
C LEU A 88 -18.40 3.99 4.44
N ALA A 89 -17.47 3.27 3.81
CA ALA A 89 -17.70 2.46 2.62
C ALA A 89 -16.71 1.30 2.57
N GLU A 90 -17.15 0.17 2.02
CA GLU A 90 -16.30 -1.00 1.78
C GLU A 90 -16.66 -1.59 0.41
N GLN A 91 -15.66 -1.77 -0.45
CA GLN A 91 -15.83 -2.33 -1.79
C GLN A 91 -14.70 -3.29 -2.14
N GLU A 92 -15.03 -4.36 -2.84
CA GLU A 92 -14.06 -5.31 -3.37
C GLU A 92 -13.72 -4.97 -4.82
N HIS A 93 -12.43 -5.05 -5.17
CA HIS A 93 -11.95 -4.74 -6.51
C HIS A 93 -10.92 -5.77 -6.99
N ASP A 94 -11.07 -6.16 -8.25
CA ASP A 94 -10.04 -6.90 -8.99
C ASP A 94 -8.96 -5.95 -9.51
N LEU A 95 -7.71 -6.36 -9.37
CA LEU A 95 -6.53 -5.60 -9.74
C LEU A 95 -5.93 -6.15 -11.04
N VAL A 96 -5.92 -5.32 -12.07
CA VAL A 96 -5.30 -5.64 -13.36
C VAL A 96 -3.95 -4.95 -13.46
N TRP A 97 -2.88 -5.71 -13.24
CA TRP A 97 -1.51 -5.19 -13.25
C TRP A 97 -0.98 -5.05 -14.68
N THR A 98 -0.49 -3.85 -15.00
CA THR A 98 0.10 -3.50 -16.29
C THR A 98 1.50 -2.95 -16.10
N MET A 99 2.47 -3.47 -16.84
CA MET A 99 3.84 -2.94 -16.87
C MET A 99 3.84 -1.61 -17.64
N VAL A 100 4.26 -0.54 -16.99
CA VAL A 100 4.25 0.83 -17.56
C VAL A 100 5.64 1.35 -17.92
N GLY A 101 6.67 0.54 -17.71
CA GLY A 101 8.03 0.85 -18.12
C GLY A 101 8.95 -0.37 -18.00
N GLY A 102 10.18 -0.24 -18.50
CA GLY A 102 11.17 -1.32 -18.49
C GLY A 102 11.03 -2.26 -19.68
N THR A 103 11.59 -3.46 -19.55
CA THR A 103 11.54 -4.50 -20.59
C THR A 103 11.13 -5.82 -19.97
N ALA A 104 10.58 -6.74 -20.77
CA ALA A 104 10.26 -8.08 -20.29
C ALA A 104 11.47 -8.80 -19.66
N GLN A 105 12.70 -8.49 -20.12
CA GLN A 105 13.92 -9.11 -19.62
C GLN A 105 14.41 -8.54 -18.28
N CYS A 106 14.22 -7.24 -18.05
CA CYS A 106 14.69 -6.55 -16.83
C CYS A 106 13.57 -6.24 -15.83
N GLY A 107 12.32 -6.57 -16.19
CA GLY A 107 11.13 -6.09 -15.49
C GLY A 107 10.97 -4.58 -15.59
N GLY A 108 10.09 -4.06 -14.75
CA GLY A 108 9.85 -2.63 -14.61
C GLY A 108 8.63 -2.35 -13.75
N PRO A 109 8.30 -1.06 -13.54
CA PRO A 109 7.18 -0.68 -12.70
C PRO A 109 5.87 -1.25 -13.27
N VAL A 110 5.04 -1.76 -12.36
CA VAL A 110 3.69 -2.23 -12.66
C VAL A 110 2.69 -1.36 -11.91
N THR A 111 1.56 -1.09 -12.54
CA THR A 111 0.45 -0.34 -11.93
C THR A 111 -0.87 -0.97 -12.31
N THR A 112 -1.91 -0.68 -11.54
CA THR A 112 -3.29 -0.95 -11.91
C THR A 112 -3.96 0.34 -12.40
N PRO A 113 -5.09 0.24 -13.14
CA PRO A 113 -5.98 1.36 -13.30
C PRO A 113 -6.46 1.91 -11.94
N PRO A 114 -6.75 3.22 -11.82
CA PRO A 114 -7.25 3.79 -10.58
C PRO A 114 -8.57 3.14 -10.16
N ILE A 115 -8.65 2.68 -8.91
CA ILE A 115 -9.91 2.24 -8.28
C ILE A 115 -10.76 3.47 -7.94
N GLN A 116 -12.07 3.39 -8.20
CA GLN A 116 -13.08 4.33 -7.71
C GLN A 116 -13.78 3.75 -6.48
N LEU A 117 -13.79 4.52 -5.38
CA LEU A 117 -14.50 4.17 -4.15
C LEU A 117 -15.54 5.25 -3.86
N SER A 118 -16.81 4.89 -3.93
CA SER A 118 -17.93 5.78 -3.64
C SER A 118 -18.27 5.75 -2.15
N VAL A 119 -18.34 6.92 -1.53
CA VAL A 119 -18.70 7.14 -0.12
C VAL A 119 -20.04 7.88 -0.04
N PRO A 120 -21.04 7.35 0.70
CA PRO A 120 -22.37 7.95 0.82
C PRO A 120 -22.38 9.37 1.40
#